data_AF-A0A7V4U355-F1
#
_entry.id   AF-A0A7V4U355-F1
#
_cell.length_a   1.000
_cell.length_b   1.000
_cell.length_c   1.000
_cell.angle_alpha   90.00
_cell.angle_beta   90.00
_cell.angle_gamma   90.00
#
_symmetry.space_group_name_H-M   'P 1'
#
loop_
_entity.id
_entity.type
_entity.pdbx_description
1 polymer ?
#
loop_
_entity_poly.entity_id
_entity_poly.type
_entity_poly.pdbx_seq_one_letter_code
_entity_poly.pdbx_strand_id
1 'polypeptide(L)'
;MRSLQDLYDYYLATKPSRGKVKSATTLLIHICKALRVNSPEDVDSAMYHRIPQALDELFYSARHKSIQDKSILAEMIGRYGPKDGWDEAFDILLDDHDENLRQFTLYALQYIGRSEAELVLPYINRYRKSSDPLMKNVSANLAGKILCSDGADVLKRSLRRWAEEGDMDYIEEIALSLTKFMGRSNPLEDKQRCDVALSWLKGQFNLKEK
;
A
#
# COMPACT_ATOMS: atom_id res chain seq x y z
N MET A 1 -0.14 17.54 6.54
CA MET A 1 -0.12 16.89 7.87
C MET A 1 1.01 17.53 8.69
N ARG A 2 0.80 17.87 9.97
CA ARG A 2 1.80 18.60 10.78
C ARG A 2 2.58 17.70 11.73
N SER A 3 2.00 16.58 12.16
CA SER A 3 2.64 15.68 13.11
C SER A 3 2.26 14.21 12.92
N LEU A 4 2.93 13.31 13.64
CA LEU A 4 2.55 11.91 13.77
C LEU A 4 1.15 11.74 14.39
N GLN A 5 0.73 12.64 15.29
CA GLN A 5 -0.62 12.62 15.86
C GLN A 5 -1.68 12.79 14.77
N ASP A 6 -1.47 13.70 13.82
CA ASP A 6 -2.40 13.90 12.71
C ASP A 6 -2.55 12.63 11.84
N LEU A 7 -1.45 11.89 11.62
CA LEU A 7 -1.50 10.60 10.89
C LEU A 7 -2.36 9.58 11.64
N TYR A 8 -2.20 9.53 12.97
CA TYR A 8 -2.98 8.64 13.81
C TYR A 8 -4.46 9.02 13.85
N ASP A 9 -4.79 10.31 13.98
CA ASP A 9 -6.17 10.78 13.97
C ASP A 9 -6.85 10.49 12.63
N TYR A 10 -6.12 10.71 11.51
CA TYR A 10 -6.59 10.28 10.20
C TYR A 10 -6.81 8.77 10.15
N TYR A 11 -5.86 7.98 10.67
CA TYR A 11 -5.98 6.53 10.73
C TYR A 11 -7.25 6.10 11.48
N LEU A 12 -7.58 6.73 12.63
CA LEU A 12 -8.81 6.47 13.36
C LEU A 12 -10.07 6.81 12.55
N ALA A 13 -10.04 7.89 11.76
CA ALA A 13 -11.16 8.27 10.89
C ALA A 13 -11.44 7.20 9.81
N THR A 14 -10.46 6.37 9.45
CA THR A 14 -10.65 5.22 8.54
C THR A 14 -11.32 4.00 9.21
N LYS A 15 -11.76 4.13 10.47
CA LYS A 15 -12.46 3.12 11.27
C LYS A 15 -11.75 1.75 11.31
N PRO A 16 -10.48 1.69 11.72
CA PRO A 16 -9.77 0.44 11.91
C PRO A 16 -10.38 -0.38 13.06
N SER A 17 -10.11 -1.69 13.08
CA SER A 17 -10.61 -2.55 14.16
C SER A 17 -10.00 -2.18 15.51
N ARG A 18 -10.65 -2.56 16.62
CA ARG A 18 -10.16 -2.28 17.97
C ARG A 18 -8.73 -2.79 18.21
N GLY A 19 -8.39 -3.97 17.69
CA GLY A 19 -7.04 -4.53 17.78
C GLY A 19 -6.01 -3.70 17.03
N LYS A 20 -6.38 -3.18 15.86
CA LYS A 20 -5.55 -2.28 15.06
C LYS A 20 -5.35 -0.93 15.75
N VAL A 21 -6.40 -0.34 16.33
CA VAL A 21 -6.30 0.87 17.16
C VAL A 21 -5.28 0.68 18.28
N LYS A 22 -5.41 -0.39 19.07
CA LYS A 22 -4.47 -0.69 20.17
C LYS A 22 -3.03 -0.79 19.68
N SER A 23 -2.82 -1.43 18.54
CA SER A 23 -1.50 -1.61 17.96
C SER A 23 -0.92 -0.28 17.47
N ALA A 24 -1.71 0.57 16.81
CA ALA A 24 -1.31 1.91 16.41
C ALA A 24 -1.02 2.83 17.62
N THR A 25 -1.81 2.76 18.70
CA THR A 25 -1.49 3.47 19.94
C THR A 25 -0.15 3.03 20.54
N THR A 26 0.15 1.73 20.46
CA THR A 26 1.42 1.16 20.95
C THR A 26 2.59 1.64 20.09
N LEU A 27 2.41 1.67 18.77
CA LEU A 27 3.38 2.24 17.84
C LEU A 27 3.73 3.70 18.18
N LEU A 28 2.74 4.55 18.49
CA LEU A 28 3.02 5.95 18.86
C LEU A 28 3.98 6.06 20.04
N ILE A 29 3.76 5.26 21.08
CA ILE A 29 4.63 5.22 22.27
C ILE A 29 6.05 4.77 21.88
N HIS A 30 6.16 3.75 21.03
CA HIS A 30 7.46 3.26 20.57
C HIS A 30 8.19 4.29 19.70
N ILE A 31 7.50 4.99 18.79
CA ILE A 31 8.10 6.06 17.98
C ILE A 31 8.60 7.19 18.87
N CYS A 32 7.79 7.64 19.84
CA CYS A 32 8.21 8.71 20.77
C CYS A 32 9.47 8.30 21.55
N LYS A 33 9.51 7.04 22.03
CA LYS A 33 10.68 6.49 22.72
C LYS A 33 11.90 6.38 21.81
N ALA A 34 11.72 5.92 20.58
CA ALA A 34 12.78 5.74 19.59
C ALA A 34 13.41 7.08 19.19
N LEU A 35 12.58 8.11 18.98
CA LEU A 35 13.02 9.45 18.60
C LEU A 35 13.38 10.35 19.79
N ARG A 36 13.14 9.89 21.03
CA ARG A 36 13.37 10.64 22.28
C ARG A 36 12.60 11.96 22.35
N VAL A 37 11.34 11.93 21.96
CA VAL A 37 10.39 13.05 22.08
C VAL A 37 9.32 12.76 23.13
N ASN A 38 8.61 13.79 23.60
CA ASN A 38 7.66 13.64 24.71
C ASN A 38 6.29 13.17 24.23
N SER A 39 5.86 13.58 23.04
CA SER A 39 4.56 13.20 22.49
C SER A 39 4.55 13.05 20.96
N PRO A 40 3.52 12.42 20.38
CA PRO A 40 3.39 12.27 18.93
C PRO A 40 3.27 13.61 18.18
N GLU A 41 2.81 14.66 18.86
CA GLU A 41 2.74 16.03 18.32
C GLU A 41 4.13 16.64 18.07
N ASP A 42 5.16 16.17 18.79
CA ASP A 42 6.55 16.62 18.64
C ASP A 42 7.26 15.97 17.42
N VAL A 43 6.65 14.94 16.81
CA VAL A 43 7.20 14.27 15.62
C VAL A 43 6.65 14.96 14.38
N ASP A 44 7.45 15.85 13.79
CA ASP A 44 7.10 16.59 12.58
C ASP A 44 7.65 15.95 11.30
N SER A 45 7.34 16.57 10.15
CA SER A 45 7.74 16.06 8.83
C SER A 45 9.24 15.94 8.62
N ALA A 46 10.07 16.70 9.35
CA ALA A 46 11.53 16.57 9.26
C ALA A 46 12.03 15.28 9.91
N MET A 47 11.21 14.62 10.73
CA MET A 47 11.56 13.39 11.44
C MET A 47 10.99 12.11 10.80
N TYR A 48 10.00 12.19 9.91
CA TYR A 48 9.28 11.02 9.42
C TYR A 48 10.19 9.95 8.81
N HIS A 49 11.14 10.35 7.95
CA HIS A 49 12.09 9.43 7.31
C HIS A 49 12.97 8.66 8.31
N ARG A 50 13.16 9.19 9.53
CA ARG A 50 13.99 8.56 10.57
C ARG A 50 13.24 7.47 11.32
N ILE A 51 11.90 7.45 11.26
CA ILE A 51 11.07 6.55 12.07
C ILE A 51 11.40 5.07 11.83
N PRO A 52 11.47 4.55 10.58
CA PRO A 52 11.73 3.13 10.36
C PRO A 52 13.06 2.67 10.98
N GLN A 53 14.14 3.44 10.79
CA GLN A 53 15.45 3.14 11.36
C GLN A 53 15.44 3.25 12.90
N ALA A 54 14.80 4.27 13.45
CA ALA A 54 14.71 4.44 14.90
C ALA A 54 13.98 3.27 15.58
N LEU A 55 12.97 2.68 14.92
CA LEU A 55 12.31 1.47 15.40
C LEU A 55 13.24 0.24 15.38
N ASP A 56 14.07 0.09 14.35
CA ASP A 56 15.08 -0.96 14.29
C ASP A 56 16.11 -0.83 15.42
N GLU A 57 16.56 0.39 15.71
CA GLU A 57 17.48 0.68 16.82
C GLU A 57 16.82 0.39 18.17
N LEU A 58 15.57 0.82 18.37
CA LEU A 58 14.80 0.56 19.59
C LEU A 58 14.63 -0.94 19.86
N PHE A 59 14.40 -1.73 18.81
CA PHE A 59 14.16 -3.18 18.88
C PHE A 59 15.32 -4.01 18.33
N TYR A 60 16.56 -3.53 18.46
CA TYR A 60 17.74 -4.21 17.92
C TYR A 60 17.83 -5.71 18.30
N SER A 61 17.50 -6.05 19.56
CA SER A 61 17.50 -7.42 20.07
C SER A 61 16.18 -8.19 19.85
N ALA A 62 15.15 -7.55 19.28
CA ALA A 62 13.81 -8.09 19.10
C ALA A 62 13.20 -7.68 17.74
N ARG A 63 13.91 -7.98 16.65
CA ARG A 63 13.57 -7.55 15.27
C ARG A 63 12.11 -7.76 14.86
N HIS A 64 11.46 -8.84 15.31
CA HIS A 64 10.05 -9.10 15.03
C HIS A 64 9.12 -7.98 15.54
N LYS A 65 9.47 -7.31 16.64
CA LYS A 65 8.71 -6.14 17.15
C LYS A 65 8.89 -4.93 16.25
N SER A 66 10.11 -4.69 15.76
CA SER A 66 10.37 -3.64 14.77
C SER A 66 9.54 -3.86 13.50
N ILE A 67 9.54 -5.08 12.96
CA ILE A 67 8.74 -5.43 11.78
C ILE A 67 7.25 -5.22 12.05
N GLN A 68 6.74 -5.63 13.22
CA GLN A 68 5.34 -5.42 13.59
C GLN A 68 4.97 -3.92 13.60
N ASP A 69 5.79 -3.09 14.23
CA ASP A 69 5.57 -1.65 14.34
C ASP A 69 5.68 -0.95 12.98
N LYS A 70 6.67 -1.33 12.16
CA LYS A 70 6.84 -0.86 10.79
C LYS A 70 5.67 -1.25 9.90
N SER A 71 5.09 -2.45 10.06
CA SER A 71 3.87 -2.84 9.34
C SER A 71 2.68 -1.95 9.73
N ILE A 72 2.53 -1.58 11.00
CA ILE A 72 1.45 -0.68 11.42
C ILE A 72 1.67 0.72 10.83
N LEU A 73 2.91 1.21 10.85
CA LEU A 73 3.27 2.48 10.23
C LEU A 73 2.95 2.47 8.72
N ALA A 74 3.32 1.40 8.02
CA ALA A 74 3.01 1.21 6.61
C ALA A 74 1.50 1.22 6.34
N GLU A 75 0.68 0.61 7.22
CA GLU A 75 -0.78 0.65 7.10
C GLU A 75 -1.33 2.06 7.32
N MET A 76 -0.83 2.77 8.33
CA MET A 76 -1.24 4.16 8.63
C MET A 76 -0.95 5.08 7.44
N ILE A 77 0.29 5.04 6.92
CA ILE A 77 0.68 5.81 5.74
C ILE A 77 -0.12 5.35 4.52
N GLY A 78 -0.28 4.05 4.28
CA GLY A 78 -0.97 3.52 3.10
C GLY A 78 -2.47 3.88 3.04
N ARG A 79 -3.11 4.08 4.20
CA ARG A 79 -4.50 4.59 4.27
C ARG A 79 -4.59 6.10 4.04
N TYR A 80 -3.59 6.85 4.50
CA TYR A 80 -3.51 8.29 4.31
C TYR A 80 -3.06 8.68 2.89
N GLY A 81 -2.19 7.86 2.30
CA GLY A 81 -1.39 8.18 1.14
C GLY A 81 0.02 8.60 1.54
N PRO A 82 1.06 8.15 0.83
CA PRO A 82 2.44 8.62 1.03
C PRO A 82 2.59 10.04 0.43
N LYS A 83 2.05 11.02 1.16
CA LYS A 83 2.06 12.46 0.86
C LYS A 83 2.41 13.26 2.10
N ASP A 84 2.55 14.57 1.96
CA ASP A 84 2.86 15.48 3.07
C ASP A 84 4.09 15.06 3.90
N GLY A 85 5.13 14.55 3.22
CA GLY A 85 6.41 14.12 3.81
C GLY A 85 6.48 12.66 4.25
N TRP A 86 5.41 11.88 4.09
CA TRP A 86 5.41 10.44 4.40
C TRP A 86 5.97 9.55 3.29
N ASP A 87 6.18 10.10 2.09
CA ASP A 87 6.74 9.41 0.93
C ASP A 87 8.13 8.82 1.22
N GLU A 88 9.03 9.58 1.82
CA GLU A 88 10.38 9.09 2.14
C GLU A 88 10.35 7.96 3.17
N ALA A 89 9.55 8.09 4.24
CA ALA A 89 9.37 7.03 5.23
C ALA A 89 8.76 5.77 4.60
N PHE A 90 7.83 5.94 3.66
CA PHE A 90 7.19 4.84 2.96
C PHE A 90 8.16 4.12 2.00
N ASP A 91 8.99 4.87 1.28
CA ASP A 91 10.03 4.31 0.42
C ASP A 91 11.06 3.50 1.21
N ILE A 92 11.45 3.98 2.41
CA ILE A 92 12.33 3.20 3.31
C ILE A 92 11.68 1.86 3.71
N LEU A 93 10.37 1.85 4.00
CA LEU A 93 9.64 0.62 4.31
C LEU A 93 9.52 -0.33 3.11
N LEU A 94 9.42 0.22 1.89
CA LEU A 94 9.40 -0.52 0.63
C LEU A 94 10.76 -1.14 0.26
N ASP A 95 11.85 -0.58 0.77
CA ASP A 95 13.22 -1.06 0.56
C ASP A 95 13.77 -1.86 1.78
N ASP A 96 12.90 -2.18 2.75
CA ASP A 96 13.26 -2.95 3.94
C ASP A 96 13.79 -4.35 3.59
N HIS A 97 14.70 -4.90 4.40
CA HIS A 97 15.23 -6.24 4.18
C HIS A 97 14.18 -7.34 4.37
N ASP A 98 13.17 -7.13 5.22
CA ASP A 98 12.09 -8.10 5.42
C ASP A 98 11.11 -8.11 4.24
N GLU A 99 11.04 -9.24 3.54
CA GLU A 99 10.21 -9.40 2.35
C GLU A 99 8.71 -9.27 2.65
N ASN A 100 8.25 -9.72 3.81
CA ASN A 100 6.84 -9.62 4.16
C ASN A 100 6.45 -8.17 4.43
N LEU A 101 7.33 -7.39 5.07
CA LEU A 101 7.14 -5.97 5.28
C LEU A 101 7.09 -5.20 3.96
N ARG A 102 7.99 -5.46 3.01
CA ARG A 102 7.95 -4.82 1.68
C ARG A 102 6.62 -5.07 0.97
N GLN A 103 6.19 -6.33 0.93
CA GLN A 103 4.91 -6.72 0.31
C GLN A 103 3.72 -6.06 1.00
N PHE A 104 3.68 -6.11 2.33
CA PHE A 104 2.60 -5.52 3.10
C PHE A 104 2.54 -4.00 2.90
N THR A 105 3.70 -3.34 2.87
CA THR A 105 3.82 -1.90 2.64
C THR A 105 3.23 -1.52 1.31
N LEU A 106 3.64 -2.16 0.21
CA LEU A 106 3.06 -1.89 -1.11
C LEU A 106 1.55 -2.16 -1.13
N TYR A 107 1.11 -3.28 -0.54
CA TYR A 107 -0.30 -3.64 -0.50
C TYR A 107 -1.17 -2.68 0.33
N ALA A 108 -0.60 -1.99 1.32
CA ALA A 108 -1.31 -1.00 2.13
C ALA A 108 -1.85 0.18 1.29
N LEU A 109 -1.22 0.49 0.14
CA LEU A 109 -1.72 1.52 -0.78
C LEU A 109 -3.09 1.21 -1.38
N GLN A 110 -3.59 -0.03 -1.27
CA GLN A 110 -4.94 -0.36 -1.76
C GLN A 110 -6.03 0.46 -1.08
N TYR A 111 -5.79 0.96 0.15
CA TYR A 111 -6.79 1.71 0.90
C TYR A 111 -7.01 3.08 0.26
N ILE A 112 -5.94 3.86 0.09
CA ILE A 112 -6.00 5.18 -0.54
C ILE A 112 -6.25 5.09 -2.04
N GLY A 113 -5.71 4.06 -2.72
CA GLY A 113 -5.85 3.88 -4.16
C GLY A 113 -7.29 3.63 -4.64
N ARG A 114 -8.20 3.26 -3.73
CA ARG A 114 -9.62 3.11 -4.06
C ARG A 114 -10.29 4.42 -4.47
N SER A 115 -9.84 5.55 -3.91
CA SER A 115 -10.40 6.88 -4.15
C SER A 115 -9.41 7.87 -4.76
N GLU A 116 -8.11 7.71 -4.50
CA GLU A 116 -7.03 8.59 -4.96
C GLU A 116 -5.95 7.76 -5.69
N ALA A 117 -6.33 7.13 -6.81
CA ALA A 117 -5.44 6.25 -7.56
C ALA A 117 -4.16 6.95 -8.06
N GLU A 118 -4.21 8.26 -8.31
CA GLU A 118 -3.05 9.06 -8.74
C GLU A 118 -1.90 9.00 -7.73
N LEU A 119 -2.19 8.94 -6.42
CA LEU A 119 -1.16 8.84 -5.38
C LEU A 119 -0.44 7.49 -5.37
N VAL A 120 -1.10 6.46 -5.91
CA VAL A 120 -0.59 5.08 -5.89
C VAL A 120 0.12 4.71 -7.20
N LEU A 121 -0.21 5.39 -8.30
CA LEU A 121 0.36 5.12 -9.61
C LEU A 121 1.90 5.13 -9.67
N PRO A 122 2.63 6.07 -9.02
CA PRO A 122 4.10 6.05 -9.03
C PRO A 122 4.67 4.72 -8.52
N TYR A 123 4.09 4.17 -7.45
CA TYR A 123 4.51 2.90 -6.85
C TYR A 123 4.17 1.71 -7.74
N ILE A 124 2.99 1.70 -8.37
CA ILE A 124 2.64 0.66 -9.36
C ILE A 124 3.61 0.72 -10.55
N ASN A 125 3.97 1.91 -11.03
CA ASN A 125 4.93 2.07 -12.12
C ASN A 125 6.33 1.57 -11.73
N ARG A 126 6.78 1.84 -10.49
CA ARG A 126 8.05 1.34 -9.94
C ARG A 126 8.12 -0.19 -10.00
N TYR A 127 7.07 -0.88 -9.54
CA TYR A 127 7.10 -2.35 -9.42
C TYR A 127 6.57 -3.12 -10.62
N ARG A 128 5.88 -2.48 -11.57
CA ARG A 128 5.48 -3.09 -12.86
C ARG A 128 6.65 -3.75 -13.59
N LYS A 129 7.82 -3.08 -13.57
CA LYS A 129 9.06 -3.51 -14.24
C LYS A 129 10.06 -4.14 -13.27
N SER A 130 9.61 -4.51 -12.07
CA SER A 130 10.47 -5.14 -11.07
C SER A 130 10.99 -6.49 -11.55
N SER A 131 12.27 -6.74 -11.32
CA SER A 131 12.88 -8.08 -11.47
C SER A 131 12.53 -9.00 -10.30
N ASP A 132 12.07 -8.46 -9.17
CA ASP A 132 11.49 -9.22 -8.07
C ASP A 132 10.06 -9.65 -8.45
N PRO A 133 9.81 -10.95 -8.73
CA PRO A 133 8.50 -11.43 -9.18
C PRO A 133 7.42 -11.25 -8.12
N LEU A 134 7.79 -11.29 -6.84
CA LEU A 134 6.85 -11.16 -5.73
C LEU A 134 6.33 -9.73 -5.65
N MET A 135 7.23 -8.74 -5.68
CA MET A 135 6.83 -7.33 -5.70
C MET A 135 6.07 -6.96 -6.97
N LYS A 136 6.43 -7.54 -8.12
CA LYS A 136 5.65 -7.41 -9.37
C LYS A 136 4.22 -7.96 -9.20
N ASN A 137 4.07 -9.14 -8.59
CA ASN A 137 2.76 -9.72 -8.33
C ASN A 137 1.93 -8.90 -7.34
N VAL A 138 2.52 -8.39 -6.24
CA VAL A 138 1.83 -7.52 -5.29
C VAL A 138 1.37 -6.23 -5.96
N SER A 139 2.22 -5.63 -6.80
CA SER A 139 1.87 -4.45 -7.60
C SER A 139 0.72 -4.72 -8.57
N ALA A 140 0.72 -5.88 -9.24
CA ALA A 140 -0.37 -6.27 -10.13
C ALA A 140 -1.67 -6.52 -9.36
N ASN A 141 -1.57 -7.10 -8.16
CA ASN A 141 -2.72 -7.28 -7.27
C ASN A 141 -3.32 -5.94 -6.86
N LEU A 142 -2.49 -5.00 -6.41
CA LEU A 142 -2.87 -3.64 -6.06
C LEU A 142 -3.57 -2.94 -7.23
N ALA A 143 -3.00 -3.01 -8.44
CA ALA A 143 -3.65 -2.48 -9.64
C ALA A 143 -5.02 -3.13 -9.88
N GLY A 144 -5.12 -4.45 -9.78
CA GLY A 144 -6.41 -5.15 -9.88
C GLY A 144 -7.45 -4.62 -8.87
N LYS A 145 -7.06 -4.41 -7.61
CA LYS A 145 -7.96 -3.84 -6.59
C LYS A 145 -8.46 -2.45 -6.94
N ILE A 146 -7.58 -1.60 -7.49
CA ILE A 146 -7.94 -0.25 -7.90
C ILE A 146 -8.88 -0.29 -9.11
N LEU A 147 -8.71 -1.23 -10.05
CA LEU A 147 -9.65 -1.42 -11.16
C LEU A 147 -11.08 -1.78 -10.69
N CYS A 148 -11.23 -2.41 -9.53
CA CYS A 148 -12.54 -2.72 -8.96
C CYS A 148 -13.15 -1.57 -8.13
N SER A 149 -12.54 -0.38 -8.14
CA SER A 149 -12.88 0.72 -7.24
C SER A 149 -13.17 2.01 -8.00
N ASP A 150 -13.42 3.09 -7.27
CA ASP A 150 -13.74 4.39 -7.87
C ASP A 150 -12.51 4.99 -8.60
N GLY A 151 -11.30 4.55 -8.24
CA GLY A 151 -10.04 4.86 -8.93
C GLY A 151 -9.83 4.16 -10.28
N ALA A 152 -10.81 3.39 -10.78
CA ALA A 152 -10.64 2.55 -11.97
C ALA A 152 -10.25 3.34 -13.24
N ASP A 153 -10.84 4.51 -13.48
CA ASP A 153 -10.63 5.24 -14.74
C ASP A 153 -9.20 5.76 -14.91
N VAL A 154 -8.57 6.16 -13.81
CA VAL A 154 -7.15 6.53 -13.75
C VAL A 154 -6.27 5.36 -14.16
N LEU A 155 -6.59 4.17 -13.64
CA LEU A 155 -5.83 2.97 -13.94
C LEU A 155 -6.11 2.44 -15.36
N LYS A 156 -7.35 2.52 -15.86
CA LYS A 156 -7.69 2.19 -17.26
C LYS A 156 -6.89 3.01 -18.26
N ARG A 157 -6.73 4.32 -18.03
CA ARG A 157 -5.87 5.20 -18.84
C ARG A 157 -4.41 4.73 -18.80
N SER A 158 -3.92 4.40 -17.61
CA SER A 158 -2.55 3.91 -17.44
C SER A 158 -2.32 2.57 -18.15
N LEU A 159 -3.27 1.64 -18.08
CA LEU A 159 -3.17 0.33 -18.74
C LEU A 159 -3.08 0.44 -20.27
N ARG A 160 -3.82 1.37 -20.90
CA ARG A 160 -3.71 1.62 -22.34
C ARG A 160 -2.29 2.05 -22.72
N ARG A 161 -1.75 3.03 -21.98
CA ARG A 161 -0.36 3.48 -22.17
C ARG A 161 0.64 2.35 -21.93
N TRP A 162 0.45 1.54 -20.89
CA TRP A 162 1.35 0.41 -20.60
C TRP A 162 1.30 -0.65 -21.72
N ALA A 163 0.14 -0.88 -22.34
CA ALA A 163 0.04 -1.75 -23.51
C ALA A 163 0.79 -1.20 -24.72
N GLU A 164 0.71 0.11 -24.98
CA GLU A 164 1.48 0.80 -26.03
C GLU A 164 2.99 0.74 -25.77
N GLU A 165 3.42 0.73 -24.50
CA GLU A 165 4.80 0.51 -24.07
C GLU A 165 5.25 -0.97 -24.17
N GLY A 166 4.35 -1.89 -24.55
CA GLY A 166 4.64 -3.31 -24.70
C GLY A 166 4.56 -4.13 -23.41
N ASP A 167 4.03 -3.58 -22.31
CA ASP A 167 3.97 -4.24 -21.00
C ASP A 167 2.76 -5.19 -20.86
N MET A 168 2.48 -5.97 -21.91
CA MET A 168 1.35 -6.90 -21.96
C MET A 168 1.45 -8.00 -20.89
N ASP A 169 2.65 -8.49 -20.60
CA ASP A 169 2.88 -9.50 -19.55
C ASP A 169 2.38 -9.02 -18.18
N TYR A 170 2.56 -7.74 -17.87
CA TYR A 170 2.09 -7.17 -16.61
C TYR A 170 0.57 -6.98 -16.61
N ILE A 171 -0.03 -6.61 -17.74
CA ILE A 171 -1.48 -6.52 -17.90
C ILE A 171 -2.13 -7.90 -17.72
N GLU A 172 -1.52 -8.96 -18.26
CA GLU A 172 -1.93 -10.34 -18.00
C GLU A 172 -1.84 -10.70 -16.52
N GLU A 173 -0.77 -10.31 -15.83
CA GLU A 173 -0.61 -10.56 -14.39
C GLU A 173 -1.70 -9.87 -13.54
N ILE A 174 -2.15 -8.67 -13.94
CA ILE A 174 -3.29 -7.99 -13.32
C ILE A 174 -4.58 -8.81 -13.52
N ALA A 175 -4.82 -9.30 -14.74
CA ALA A 175 -6.00 -10.11 -15.05
C ALA A 175 -6.02 -11.43 -14.26
N LEU A 176 -4.86 -12.09 -14.14
CA LEU A 176 -4.69 -13.29 -13.32
C LEU A 176 -4.94 -13.01 -11.84
N SER A 177 -4.43 -11.88 -11.33
CA SER A 177 -4.63 -11.46 -9.95
C SER A 177 -6.11 -11.17 -9.63
N LEU A 178 -6.83 -10.52 -10.56
CA LEU A 178 -8.27 -10.29 -10.44
C LEU A 178 -9.06 -11.59 -10.39
N THR A 179 -8.77 -12.53 -11.30
CA THR A 179 -9.41 -13.86 -11.33
C THR A 179 -9.24 -14.58 -9.99
N LYS A 180 -8.02 -14.62 -9.45
CA LYS A 180 -7.73 -15.23 -8.14
C LYS A 180 -8.46 -14.53 -6.99
N PHE A 181 -8.58 -13.20 -7.04
CA PHE A 181 -9.25 -12.43 -6.01
C PHE A 181 -10.76 -12.73 -5.97
N MET A 182 -11.41 -12.84 -7.13
CA MET A 182 -12.84 -13.11 -7.24
C MET A 182 -13.24 -14.55 -6.85
N GLY A 183 -12.29 -15.50 -6.94
CA GLY A 183 -12.48 -16.87 -6.43
C GLY A 183 -12.55 -16.97 -4.90
N ARG A 184 -12.24 -15.89 -4.17
CA ARG A 184 -12.37 -15.80 -2.71
C ARG A 184 -13.70 -15.16 -2.33
N SER A 185 -14.32 -15.62 -1.25
CA SER A 185 -15.61 -15.10 -0.75
C SER A 185 -15.53 -13.61 -0.40
N ASN A 186 -15.83 -12.74 -1.36
CA ASN A 186 -15.93 -11.29 -1.19
C ASN A 186 -17.40 -10.86 -1.10
N PRO A 187 -17.67 -9.67 -0.53
CA PRO A 187 -18.99 -9.05 -0.61
C PRO A 187 -19.49 -8.99 -2.06
N LEU A 188 -20.80 -9.20 -2.27
CA LEU A 188 -21.40 -9.31 -3.60
C LEU A 188 -21.10 -8.09 -4.50
N GLU A 189 -21.10 -6.89 -3.92
CA GLU A 189 -20.85 -5.63 -4.63
C GLU A 189 -19.39 -5.52 -5.12
N ASP A 190 -18.42 -5.89 -4.29
CA ASP A 190 -16.99 -5.93 -4.68
C ASP A 190 -16.77 -6.93 -5.81
N LYS A 191 -17.50 -8.06 -5.79
CA LYS A 191 -17.44 -9.07 -6.85
C LYS A 191 -17.96 -8.53 -8.18
N GLN A 192 -19.11 -7.87 -8.19
CA GLN A 192 -19.68 -7.29 -9.42
C GLN A 192 -18.76 -6.23 -10.05
N ARG A 193 -18.18 -5.35 -9.23
CA ARG A 193 -17.22 -4.35 -9.72
C ARG A 193 -15.99 -5.01 -10.33
N CYS A 194 -15.45 -6.04 -9.69
CA CYS A 194 -14.33 -6.79 -10.23
C CYS A 194 -14.67 -7.60 -11.48
N ASP A 195 -15.88 -8.16 -11.60
CA ASP A 195 -16.34 -8.87 -12.81
C ASP A 195 -16.40 -7.91 -14.01
N VAL A 196 -16.94 -6.70 -13.80
CA VAL A 196 -16.94 -5.63 -14.82
C VAL A 196 -15.53 -5.22 -15.20
N ALA A 197 -14.64 -5.04 -14.21
CA ALA A 197 -13.24 -4.69 -14.44
C ALA A 197 -12.50 -5.77 -15.24
N LEU A 198 -12.66 -7.05 -14.89
CA LEU A 198 -12.04 -8.15 -15.62
C LEU A 198 -12.59 -8.27 -17.04
N SER A 199 -13.91 -8.14 -17.22
CA SER A 199 -14.55 -8.18 -18.54
C SER A 199 -14.04 -7.07 -19.44
N TRP A 200 -13.92 -5.86 -18.89
CA TRP A 200 -13.31 -4.73 -19.60
C TRP A 200 -11.85 -5.01 -19.96
N LEU A 201 -11.04 -5.53 -19.02
CA LEU A 201 -9.63 -5.81 -19.24
C LEU A 201 -9.42 -6.86 -20.34
N LYS A 202 -10.18 -7.95 -20.30
CA LYS A 202 -10.18 -9.00 -21.32
C LYS A 202 -10.57 -8.45 -22.70
N GLY A 203 -11.65 -7.67 -22.78
CA GLY A 203 -12.14 -7.10 -24.03
C GLY A 203 -11.22 -6.02 -24.62
N GLN A 204 -10.65 -5.15 -23.78
CA GLN A 204 -9.78 -4.06 -24.21
C GLN A 204 -8.44 -4.55 -24.77
N PHE A 205 -7.93 -5.68 -24.27
CA PHE A 205 -6.59 -6.18 -24.57
C PHE A 205 -6.58 -7.58 -25.22
N ASN A 206 -7.75 -8.11 -25.62
CA ASN A 206 -7.91 -9.43 -26.23
C ASN A 206 -7.24 -10.58 -25.43
N LEU A 207 -7.34 -10.52 -24.09
CA LEU A 207 -6.74 -11.53 -23.21
C LEU A 207 -7.54 -12.83 -23.30
N LYS A 208 -6.85 -13.96 -23.51
CA LYS A 208 -7.47 -15.29 -23.56
C LYS A 208 -7.90 -15.74 -22.17
N GLU A 209 -8.98 -16.53 -22.11
CA GLU A 209 -9.30 -17.30 -20.90
C GLU A 209 -8.26 -18.43 -20.78
N LYS A 210 -7.42 -18.37 -19.73
CA LYS A 210 -6.52 -19.45 -19.35
C LYS A 210 -7.23 -20.38 -18.39
#